data_AF-A0A965UM20-F1
#
_entry.id   AF-A0A965UM20-F1
#
_cell.length_a   1.000
_cell.length_b   1.000
_cell.length_c   1.000
_cell.angle_alpha   90.00
_cell.angle_beta   90.00
_cell.angle_gamma   90.00
#
_symmetry.space_group_name_H-M   'P 1'
#
loop_
_entity.id
_entity.type
_entity.pdbx_description
1 polymer ?
#
loop_
_entity_poly.entity_id
_entity_poly.type
_entity_poly.pdbx_seq_one_letter_code
_entity_poly.pdbx_strand_id
1 'polypeptide(L)'
;MTSPLDPTQFTRESAERIANVVRAAELASPAARPLNFERVDVAQKAKLFRVCTFTGAWSIGGTKTVTLKNRTNTPNTLTAINLFLPVPAPSAATDCAIAKDGTAWYLIDVPLETATAVFVGATQSTAVMRDVTLSASLNTSACTITIGKTLVTTSVTIASSTFTSTFIRFKV
;
A
#
# COMPACT_ATOMS: atom_id res chain seq x y z
N MET A 1 -42.27 -2.92 21.33
CA MET A 1 -43.00 -3.83 20.41
C MET A 1 -42.24 -5.15 20.42
N THR A 2 -42.81 -6.17 21.04
CA THR A 2 -42.26 -7.54 21.02
C THR A 2 -42.40 -8.10 19.61
N SER A 3 -41.37 -8.77 19.12
CA SER A 3 -41.40 -9.36 17.78
C SER A 3 -42.46 -10.47 17.73
N PRO A 4 -43.18 -10.68 16.61
CA PRO A 4 -44.05 -11.84 16.41
C PRO A 4 -43.34 -13.20 16.54
N LEU A 5 -42.01 -13.20 16.62
CA LEU A 5 -41.14 -14.36 16.84
C LEU A 5 -40.59 -14.45 18.27
N ASP A 6 -41.10 -13.62 19.19
CA ASP A 6 -40.71 -13.67 20.61
C ASP A 6 -41.17 -15.01 21.22
N PRO A 7 -40.24 -15.83 21.78
CA PRO A 7 -40.55 -17.16 22.30
C PRO A 7 -41.53 -17.15 23.48
N THR A 8 -41.78 -15.98 24.09
CA THR A 8 -42.70 -15.85 25.22
C THR A 8 -44.13 -15.47 24.81
N GLN A 9 -44.39 -15.22 23.51
CA GLN A 9 -45.68 -14.76 23.02
C GLN A 9 -46.40 -15.84 22.22
N PHE A 10 -47.52 -16.35 22.75
CA PHE A 10 -48.41 -17.27 22.04
C PHE A 10 -49.44 -16.49 21.22
N THR A 11 -49.01 -15.93 20.09
CA THR A 11 -49.93 -15.25 19.16
C THR A 11 -50.70 -16.26 18.31
N ARG A 12 -51.80 -15.83 17.68
CA ARG A 12 -52.58 -16.68 16.76
C ARG A 12 -51.69 -17.28 15.67
N GLU A 13 -50.79 -16.49 15.11
CA GLU A 13 -49.86 -16.90 14.05
C GLU A 13 -48.88 -17.97 14.56
N SER A 14 -48.41 -17.87 15.81
CA SER A 14 -47.57 -18.90 16.42
C SER A 14 -48.33 -20.21 16.64
N ALA A 15 -49.60 -20.14 17.04
CA ALA A 15 -50.46 -21.32 17.21
C ALA A 15 -50.73 -22.03 15.88
N GLU A 16 -50.99 -21.28 14.81
CA GLU A 16 -51.16 -21.84 13.46
C GLU A 16 -49.89 -22.56 12.96
N ARG A 17 -48.70 -22.02 13.25
CA ARG A 17 -47.42 -22.66 12.90
C ARG A 17 -47.21 -23.97 13.66
N ILE A 18 -47.49 -23.97 14.97
CA ILE A 18 -47.40 -25.18 15.80
C ILE A 18 -48.41 -26.23 15.33
N ALA A 19 -49.67 -25.84 15.10
CA ALA A 19 -50.72 -26.74 14.62
C ALA A 19 -50.37 -27.39 13.28
N ASN A 20 -49.75 -26.65 12.36
CA ASN A 20 -49.29 -27.20 11.09
C ASN A 20 -48.16 -28.22 11.25
N VAL A 21 -47.20 -27.98 12.14
CA VAL A 21 -46.11 -28.92 12.44
C VAL A 21 -46.64 -30.19 13.10
N VAL A 22 -47.52 -30.05 14.10
CA VAL A 22 -48.15 -31.20 14.78
C VAL A 22 -48.97 -32.01 13.79
N ARG A 23 -49.81 -31.38 12.97
CA ARG A 23 -50.59 -32.08 11.93
C ARG A 23 -49.70 -32.84 10.96
N ALA A 24 -48.55 -32.28 10.57
CA ALA A 24 -47.59 -32.97 9.72
C ALA A 24 -46.93 -34.17 10.42
N ALA A 25 -46.67 -34.07 11.73
CA ALA A 25 -46.14 -35.18 12.53
C ALA A 25 -47.17 -36.32 12.66
N GLU A 26 -48.42 -35.99 13.01
CA GLU A 26 -49.50 -36.98 13.26
C GLU A 26 -49.95 -37.71 11.99
N LEU A 27 -49.87 -37.05 10.82
CA LEU A 27 -50.21 -37.67 9.54
C LEU A 27 -49.05 -38.43 8.90
N ALA A 28 -47.84 -38.32 9.44
CA ALA A 28 -46.68 -39.03 8.91
C ALA A 28 -46.74 -40.52 9.29
N SER A 29 -46.30 -41.39 8.38
CA SER A 29 -46.13 -42.82 8.68
C SER A 29 -45.14 -43.00 9.85
N PRO A 30 -45.31 -44.00 10.74
CA PRO A 30 -44.37 -44.27 11.83
C PRO A 30 -42.92 -44.52 11.38
N ALA A 31 -42.71 -44.89 10.12
CA ALA A 31 -41.39 -45.07 9.50
C ALA A 31 -40.91 -43.84 8.69
N ALA A 32 -41.63 -42.71 8.77
CA ALA A 32 -41.26 -41.49 8.07
C ALA A 32 -39.98 -40.88 8.65
N ARG A 33 -39.31 -40.08 7.82
CA ARG A 33 -38.13 -39.32 8.26
C ARG A 33 -38.54 -38.28 9.32
N PRO A 34 -37.64 -37.96 10.27
CA PRO A 34 -37.88 -36.89 11.24
C PRO A 34 -38.21 -35.54 10.58
N LEU A 35 -38.99 -34.72 11.27
CA LEU A 35 -39.26 -33.34 10.85
C LEU A 35 -37.95 -32.54 10.79
N ASN A 36 -37.61 -32.08 9.58
CA ASN A 36 -36.47 -31.19 9.37
C ASN A 36 -36.97 -29.75 9.39
N PHE A 37 -36.42 -28.95 10.30
CA PHE A 37 -36.59 -27.52 10.27
C PHE A 37 -35.48 -26.93 9.42
N GLU A 38 -35.83 -26.38 8.25
CA GLU A 38 -34.87 -25.65 7.44
C GLU A 38 -34.31 -24.50 8.28
N ARG A 39 -32.98 -24.47 8.38
CA ARG A 39 -32.29 -23.31 8.91
C ARG A 39 -32.55 -22.16 7.95
N VAL A 40 -33.23 -21.11 8.43
CA VAL A 40 -33.31 -19.85 7.69
C VAL A 40 -31.93 -19.21 7.76
N ASP A 41 -31.09 -19.54 6.78
CA ASP A 41 -29.85 -18.83 6.55
C ASP A 41 -30.17 -17.42 6.04
N VAL A 42 -30.43 -16.49 6.98
CA VAL A 42 -30.33 -15.07 6.67
C VAL A 42 -28.88 -14.87 6.23
N ALA A 43 -28.66 -14.67 4.93
CA ALA A 43 -27.31 -14.49 4.38
C ALA A 43 -26.62 -13.34 5.14
N GLN A 44 -25.76 -13.68 6.10
CA GLN A 44 -24.88 -12.72 6.72
C GLN A 44 -24.12 -12.04 5.58
N LYS A 45 -24.16 -10.70 5.53
CA LYS A 45 -23.28 -9.92 4.65
C LYS A 45 -21.85 -10.15 5.11
N ALA A 46 -21.27 -11.29 4.73
CA ALA A 46 -19.90 -11.63 5.03
C ALA A 46 -19.02 -10.58 4.32
N LYS A 47 -18.06 -10.03 5.07
CA LYS A 47 -16.96 -9.25 4.48
C LYS A 47 -16.17 -10.23 3.62
N LEU A 48 -16.36 -10.16 2.31
CA LEU A 48 -15.83 -11.12 1.35
C LEU A 48 -14.84 -10.41 0.44
N PHE A 49 -13.66 -11.00 0.27
CA PHE A 49 -12.77 -10.64 -0.81
C PHE A 49 -13.38 -11.14 -2.13
N ARG A 50 -13.45 -10.26 -3.13
CA ARG A 50 -14.07 -10.56 -4.42
C ARG A 50 -13.11 -10.21 -5.53
N VAL A 51 -12.83 -11.20 -6.38
CA VAL A 51 -12.02 -11.01 -7.58
C VAL A 51 -12.91 -10.43 -8.67
N CYS A 52 -12.43 -9.41 -9.36
CA CYS A 52 -13.14 -8.74 -10.44
C CYS A 52 -12.28 -8.65 -11.70
N THR A 53 -12.93 -8.46 -12.85
CA THR A 53 -12.30 -8.16 -14.13
C THR A 53 -12.68 -6.74 -14.56
N PHE A 54 -11.79 -6.08 -15.29
CA PHE A 54 -12.05 -4.80 -15.92
C PHE A 54 -11.37 -4.77 -17.29
N THR A 55 -11.83 -3.91 -18.19
CA THR A 55 -11.28 -3.78 -19.54
C THR A 55 -10.73 -2.37 -19.77
N GLY A 56 -9.64 -2.26 -20.53
CA GLY A 56 -8.96 -0.99 -20.84
C GLY A 56 -8.15 -0.39 -19.67
N ALA A 57 -7.43 0.70 -19.95
CA ALA A 57 -6.56 1.37 -18.98
C ALA A 57 -7.33 1.96 -17.79
N TRP A 58 -6.74 1.95 -16.58
CA TRP A 58 -7.35 2.45 -15.36
C TRP A 58 -6.33 3.28 -14.55
N SER A 59 -6.52 4.61 -14.54
CA SER A 59 -5.64 5.54 -13.82
C SER A 59 -5.66 5.32 -12.30
N ILE A 60 -4.51 5.46 -11.67
CA ILE A 60 -4.37 5.45 -10.20
C ILE A 60 -5.19 6.61 -9.61
N GLY A 61 -5.91 6.35 -8.51
CA GLY A 61 -6.87 7.28 -7.91
C GLY A 61 -8.19 7.42 -8.66
N GLY A 62 -8.32 6.83 -9.86
CA GLY A 62 -9.54 6.86 -10.66
C GLY A 62 -10.56 5.80 -10.24
N THR A 63 -11.85 6.07 -10.46
CA THR A 63 -12.94 5.09 -10.34
C THR A 63 -13.13 4.32 -11.64
N LYS A 64 -13.55 3.05 -11.54
CA LYS A 64 -13.96 2.25 -12.70
C LYS A 64 -14.97 1.19 -12.32
N THR A 65 -15.84 0.84 -13.26
CA THR A 65 -16.75 -0.30 -13.13
C THR A 65 -15.99 -1.58 -13.41
N VAL A 66 -16.05 -2.51 -12.46
CA VAL A 66 -15.45 -3.83 -12.50
C VAL A 66 -16.53 -4.90 -12.44
N THR A 67 -16.31 -6.03 -13.10
CA THR A 67 -17.24 -7.15 -13.16
C THR A 67 -16.77 -8.26 -12.23
N LEU A 68 -17.65 -8.75 -11.36
CA LEU A 68 -17.34 -9.84 -10.45
C LEU A 68 -17.03 -11.12 -11.23
N LYS A 69 -15.85 -11.70 -10.97
CA LYS A 69 -15.45 -12.98 -11.56
C LYS A 69 -16.38 -14.09 -11.03
N ASN A 70 -16.82 -14.97 -11.92
CA ASN A 70 -17.72 -16.10 -11.62
C ASN A 70 -19.12 -15.71 -11.09
N ARG A 71 -19.62 -14.50 -11.40
CA ARG A 71 -21.00 -14.10 -11.14
C ARG A 71 -21.72 -13.75 -12.45
N THR A 72 -22.65 -14.62 -12.85
CA THR A 72 -23.47 -14.44 -14.05
C THR A 72 -24.79 -13.71 -13.77
N ASN A 73 -25.28 -13.75 -12.52
CA ASN A 73 -26.56 -13.16 -12.15
C ASN A 73 -26.40 -11.66 -11.82
N THR A 74 -27.24 -10.84 -12.45
CA THR A 74 -27.29 -9.38 -12.30
C THR A 74 -27.82 -8.97 -10.91
N PRO A 75 -27.25 -7.94 -10.24
CA PRO A 75 -26.10 -7.14 -10.66
C PRO A 75 -24.76 -7.87 -10.40
N ASN A 76 -23.93 -7.96 -11.43
CA ASN A 76 -22.59 -8.55 -11.39
C ASN A 76 -21.46 -7.53 -11.54
N THR A 77 -21.79 -6.24 -11.59
CA THR A 77 -20.83 -5.13 -11.68
C THR A 77 -20.78 -4.32 -10.39
N LEU A 78 -19.63 -3.69 -10.13
CA LEU A 78 -19.37 -2.84 -8.97
C LEU A 78 -18.47 -1.67 -9.40
N THR A 79 -18.55 -0.54 -8.73
CA THR A 79 -17.57 0.55 -8.90
C THR A 79 -16.45 0.38 -7.90
N ALA A 80 -15.20 0.45 -8.36
CA ALA A 80 -14.00 0.38 -7.53
C ALA A 80 -13.10 1.59 -7.81
N ILE A 81 -12.17 1.89 -6.90
CA ILE A 81 -11.11 2.90 -7.05
C ILE A 81 -9.77 2.18 -7.12
N ASN A 82 -8.92 2.57 -8.07
CA ASN A 82 -7.56 2.05 -8.18
C ASN A 82 -6.64 2.77 -7.18
N LEU A 83 -6.56 2.26 -5.95
CA LEU A 83 -5.62 2.72 -4.93
C LEU A 83 -4.36 1.83 -4.96
N PHE A 84 -3.17 2.42 -5.09
CA PHE A 84 -1.89 1.72 -5.10
C PHE A 84 -1.05 2.15 -3.88
N LEU A 85 -0.47 1.20 -3.14
CA LEU A 85 0.31 1.43 -1.91
C LEU A 85 1.82 1.22 -2.13
N PRO A 86 2.69 2.17 -1.75
CA PRO A 86 4.11 1.94 -1.50
C PRO A 86 4.39 1.72 0.02
N VAL A 87 5.35 0.88 0.40
CA VAL A 87 5.76 0.71 1.83
C VAL A 87 7.19 1.22 2.09
N PRO A 88 7.34 2.41 2.70
CA PRO A 88 8.62 2.84 3.25
C PRO A 88 8.52 3.31 4.71
N ALA A 89 8.89 2.47 5.69
CA ALA A 89 9.40 2.89 7.02
C ALA A 89 9.99 1.71 7.83
N PRO A 90 11.21 1.83 8.41
CA PRO A 90 11.87 0.77 9.17
C PRO A 90 11.54 0.72 10.69
N SER A 91 10.65 1.57 11.22
CA SER A 91 10.39 1.66 12.68
C SER A 91 8.97 2.02 13.11
N ALA A 92 7.97 1.94 12.21
CA ALA A 92 6.56 2.16 12.53
C ALA A 92 5.70 1.02 12.00
N ALA A 93 4.61 0.69 12.71
CA ALA A 93 3.65 -0.29 12.24
C ALA A 93 3.01 0.22 10.92
N THR A 94 3.16 -0.57 9.85
CA THR A 94 2.61 -0.26 8.52
C THR A 94 1.55 -1.29 8.15
N ASP A 95 0.44 -0.81 7.58
CA ASP A 95 -0.61 -1.66 7.06
C ASP A 95 -0.17 -2.25 5.72
N CYS A 96 -0.31 -3.56 5.58
CA CYS A 96 0.05 -4.27 4.36
C CYS A 96 -1.09 -5.20 3.91
N ALA A 97 -1.19 -5.39 2.59
CA ALA A 97 -2.08 -6.38 2.03
C ALA A 97 -1.41 -7.75 2.12
N ILE A 98 -2.07 -8.71 2.78
CA ILE A 98 -1.63 -10.11 2.83
C ILE A 98 -2.66 -11.01 2.14
N ALA A 99 -2.17 -11.98 1.38
CA ALA A 99 -2.96 -13.03 0.76
C ALA A 99 -2.83 -14.32 1.56
N LYS A 100 -3.90 -15.10 1.62
CA LYS A 100 -3.88 -16.47 2.16
C LYS A 100 -3.97 -17.47 1.02
N ASP A 101 -3.04 -18.40 0.94
CA ASP A 101 -3.09 -19.53 0.02
C ASP A 101 -2.91 -20.84 0.80
N GLY A 102 -3.95 -21.68 0.77
CA GLY A 102 -4.09 -22.84 1.64
C GLY A 102 -4.02 -22.47 3.14
N THR A 103 -2.99 -22.97 3.83
CA THR A 103 -2.71 -22.69 5.24
C THR A 103 -1.68 -21.58 5.45
N ALA A 104 -1.05 -21.06 4.39
CA ALA A 104 0.03 -20.08 4.47
C ALA A 104 -0.45 -18.65 4.15
N TRP A 105 0.23 -17.67 4.76
CA TRP A 105 0.02 -16.25 4.53
C TRP A 105 1.20 -15.65 3.79
N TYR A 106 0.92 -14.83 2.79
CA TYR A 106 1.89 -14.20 1.91
C TYR A 106 1.68 -12.69 1.93
N LEU A 107 2.75 -11.95 2.14
CA LEU A 107 2.76 -10.49 1.99
C LEU A 107 2.73 -10.13 0.51
N ILE A 108 1.86 -9.21 0.12
CA ILE A 108 1.90 -8.60 -1.21
C ILE A 108 2.76 -7.34 -1.09
N ASP A 109 4.02 -7.42 -1.53
CA ASP A 109 4.99 -6.32 -1.48
C ASP A 109 5.60 -6.04 -2.87
N VAL A 110 5.99 -4.79 -3.10
CA VAL A 110 6.72 -4.35 -4.30
C VAL A 110 8.11 -3.90 -3.85
N PRO A 111 9.19 -4.51 -4.37
CA PRO A 111 10.54 -4.11 -4.00
C PRO A 111 10.80 -2.66 -4.45
N LEU A 112 10.92 -1.75 -3.47
CA LEU A 112 11.33 -0.37 -3.68
C LEU A 112 12.86 -0.28 -3.63
N GLU A 113 13.45 0.42 -4.60
CA GLU A 113 14.87 0.76 -4.59
C GLU A 113 15.03 2.27 -4.37
N THR A 114 16.15 2.67 -3.75
CA THR A 114 16.45 4.09 -3.47
C THR A 114 17.53 4.58 -4.42
N ALA A 115 17.30 5.72 -5.06
CA ALA A 115 18.32 6.43 -5.85
C ALA A 115 18.63 7.78 -5.18
N THR A 116 19.92 8.08 -5.11
CA THR A 116 20.41 9.37 -4.62
C THR A 116 21.03 10.12 -5.79
N ALA A 117 20.60 11.36 -5.99
CA ALA A 117 21.17 12.26 -6.96
C ALA A 117 21.74 13.49 -6.23
N VAL A 118 23.00 13.80 -6.53
CA VAL A 118 23.66 14.99 -6.00
C VAL A 118 23.47 16.10 -7.03
N PHE A 119 22.62 17.07 -6.72
CA PHE A 119 22.39 18.22 -7.58
C PHE A 119 23.14 19.42 -7.01
N VAL A 120 24.04 20.00 -7.80
CA VAL A 120 24.77 21.20 -7.40
C VAL A 120 23.92 22.43 -7.73
N GLY A 121 23.09 22.87 -6.78
CA GLY A 121 22.16 23.99 -6.98
C GLY A 121 22.84 25.36 -7.10
N ALA A 122 24.01 25.53 -6.50
CA ALA A 122 24.90 26.66 -6.71
C ALA A 122 26.33 26.22 -6.40
N THR A 123 27.29 26.70 -7.19
CA THR A 123 28.71 26.55 -6.89
C THR A 123 29.20 27.82 -6.22
N GLN A 124 29.75 27.70 -5.01
CA GLN A 124 30.56 28.76 -4.44
C GLN A 124 32.02 28.39 -4.69
N SER A 125 32.71 29.23 -5.45
CA SER A 125 34.15 29.11 -5.66
C SER A 125 34.85 30.00 -4.64
N THR A 126 35.67 29.39 -3.79
CA THR A 126 36.54 30.15 -2.88
C THR A 126 37.99 29.86 -3.27
N ALA A 127 38.76 30.93 -3.46
CA ALA A 127 40.20 30.81 -3.65
C ALA A 127 40.84 30.47 -2.31
N VAL A 128 41.45 29.29 -2.23
CA VAL A 128 42.26 28.89 -1.08
C VAL A 128 43.73 28.88 -1.49
N MET A 129 44.59 29.36 -0.60
CA MET A 129 46.04 29.30 -0.80
C MET A 129 46.48 27.84 -0.71
N ARG A 130 47.10 27.31 -1.76
CA ARG A 130 47.68 25.96 -1.74
C ARG A 130 49.15 25.97 -1.40
N ASP A 131 49.86 26.95 -1.91
CA ASP A 131 51.30 27.05 -1.71
C ASP A 131 51.76 28.51 -1.66
N VAL A 132 52.98 28.66 -1.16
CA VAL A 132 53.72 29.92 -1.16
C VAL A 132 55.09 29.63 -1.75
N THR A 133 55.33 30.11 -2.97
CA THR A 133 56.65 30.01 -3.59
C THR A 133 57.48 31.21 -3.18
N LEU A 134 58.67 30.93 -2.67
CA LEU A 134 59.64 31.94 -2.29
C LEU A 134 60.82 31.85 -3.27
N SER A 135 61.22 33.00 -3.81
CA SER A 135 62.45 33.11 -4.60
C SER A 135 63.34 34.16 -3.98
N ALA A 136 64.65 33.94 -4.05
CA ALA A 136 65.65 34.89 -3.59
C ALA A 136 66.57 35.21 -4.75
N SER A 137 66.82 36.50 -4.99
CA SER A 137 67.90 36.92 -5.87
C SER A 137 68.93 37.71 -5.08
N LEU A 138 70.19 37.39 -5.30
CA LEU A 138 71.33 38.10 -4.74
C LEU A 138 71.83 39.10 -5.79
N ASN A 139 71.80 40.38 -5.47
CA ASN A 139 72.47 41.42 -6.22
C ASN A 139 73.83 41.70 -5.58
N THR A 140 74.89 41.13 -6.16
CA THR A 140 76.26 41.28 -5.66
C THR A 140 76.85 42.67 -5.91
N SER A 141 76.31 43.43 -6.87
CA SER A 141 76.76 44.81 -7.14
C SER A 141 76.19 45.82 -6.16
N ALA A 142 75.01 45.53 -5.60
CA ALA A 142 74.34 46.38 -4.60
C ALA A 142 74.43 45.82 -3.17
N CYS A 143 75.03 44.64 -2.99
CA CYS A 143 75.07 43.90 -1.72
C CYS A 143 73.69 43.72 -1.07
N THR A 144 72.67 43.45 -1.89
CA THR A 144 71.29 43.24 -1.42
C THR A 144 70.78 41.87 -1.83
N ILE A 145 69.98 41.28 -0.95
CA ILE A 145 69.19 40.09 -1.26
C ILE A 145 67.73 40.51 -1.31
N THR A 146 67.07 40.25 -2.43
CA THR A 146 65.63 40.50 -2.59
C THR A 146 64.90 39.17 -2.49
N ILE A 147 63.92 39.09 -1.60
CA ILE A 147 63.04 37.93 -1.46
C ILE A 147 61.71 38.23 -2.16
N GLY A 148 61.41 37.49 -3.21
CA GLY A 148 60.10 37.45 -3.83
C GLY A 148 59.20 36.43 -3.12
N LYS A 149 57.95 36.81 -2.87
CA LYS A 149 56.90 35.90 -2.42
C LYS A 149 55.79 35.87 -3.46
N THR A 150 55.44 34.67 -3.92
CA THR A 150 54.30 34.43 -4.80
C THR A 150 53.34 33.48 -4.13
N LEU A 151 52.11 33.94 -3.89
CA LEU A 151 51.04 33.10 -3.35
C LEU A 151 50.40 32.33 -4.51
N VAL A 152 50.31 31.02 -4.36
CA VAL A 152 49.64 30.15 -5.33
C VAL A 152 48.27 29.78 -4.75
N THR A 153 47.21 30.22 -5.42
CA THR A 153 45.83 29.92 -5.02
C THR A 153 45.19 28.93 -5.99
N THR A 154 44.29 28.09 -5.48
CA THR A 154 43.42 27.25 -6.31
C THR A 154 41.97 27.48 -5.95
N SER A 155 41.08 27.36 -6.93
CA SER A 155 39.64 27.36 -6.66
C SER A 155 39.21 26.00 -6.11
N VAL A 156 38.43 26.01 -5.03
CA VAL A 156 37.70 24.82 -4.55
C VAL A 156 36.21 25.09 -4.72
N THR A 157 35.52 24.11 -5.32
CA THR A 157 34.08 24.15 -5.56
C THR A 157 33.40 23.17 -4.61
N ILE A 158 32.47 23.65 -3.79
CA ILE A 158 31.72 22.81 -2.83
C ILE A 158 30.30 22.60 -3.36
N ALA A 159 29.83 21.36 -3.37
CA ALA A 159 28.43 21.01 -3.64
C ALA A 159 27.60 21.18 -2.37
N SER A 160 26.51 21.94 -2.46
CA SER A 160 25.75 22.45 -1.30
C SER A 160 24.46 21.69 -1.00
N SER A 161 24.02 20.74 -1.84
CA SER A 161 22.83 19.91 -1.54
C SER A 161 22.85 18.53 -2.21
N THR A 162 22.13 17.59 -1.57
CA THR A 162 21.92 16.23 -2.06
C THR A 162 20.43 15.90 -1.95
N PHE A 163 19.84 15.24 -2.94
CA PHE A 163 18.46 14.78 -2.90
C PHE A 163 18.39 13.26 -3.04
N THR A 164 17.59 12.62 -2.19
CA THR A 164 17.36 11.18 -2.21
C THR A 164 15.87 10.92 -2.46
N SER A 165 15.55 10.00 -3.36
CA SER A 165 14.17 9.61 -3.66
C SER A 165 14.04 8.09 -3.83
N THR A 166 12.89 7.55 -3.43
CA THR A 166 12.54 6.14 -3.57
C THR A 166 11.78 5.92 -4.87
N PHE A 167 12.08 4.85 -5.59
CA PHE A 167 11.44 4.53 -6.86
C PHE A 167 11.20 3.01 -7.01
N ILE A 168 10.31 2.65 -7.93
CA ILE A 168 10.08 1.25 -8.30
C ILE A 168 11.04 0.91 -9.45
N ARG A 169 11.91 -0.08 -9.26
CA ARG A 169 12.79 -0.55 -10.34
C ARG A 169 12.07 -1.60 -11.18
N PHE A 170 11.85 -1.27 -12.44
CA PHE A 170 11.46 -2.26 -13.45
C PHE A 170 12.75 -2.92 -13.97
N LYS A 171 12.90 -4.24 -13.82
CA LYS A 171 13.95 -5.00 -14.51
C LYS A 171 13.57 -5.05 -15.99
N VAL A 172 14.41 -4.46 -16.84
CA VAL A 172 14.36 -4.64 -18.31
C VAL A 172 15.04 -5.94 -18.67
#